data_AF-A0A1S3U1Z7-F1
#
_entry.id   AF-A0A1S3U1Z7-F1
#
_cell.length_a   1.000
_cell.length_b   1.000
_cell.length_c   1.000
_cell.angle_alpha   90.00
_cell.angle_beta   90.00
_cell.angle_gamma   90.00
#
_symmetry.space_group_name_H-M   'P 1'
#
loop_
_entity.id
_entity.type
_entity.pdbx_description
1 polymer ?
#
loop_
_entity_poly.entity_id
_entity_poly.type
_entity_poly.pdbx_seq_one_letter_code
_entity_poly.pdbx_strand_id
1 'polypeptide(L)'
;MDDEDSNSSTIQKILDLLYAAGFVHATDSDAPPSEKVAAGLSWCIAAITDQDKTLGIEESLELVGCPHRLRLSHVQDLDADALFPVIQWLTSHLPQNQEHRASEVSHAENTVAVDECRTSIEALSGNLDKLNQQKMNVVKQLTTLQERISNEGADSAAQKLISLMTSLKDLEKQENYFQQYRDSKHSELQADISELERQITNYSDNKNLSDGLHNSFSELVETVDLMKKKLAARLRNTVALRRQIDDLPCQSEVIQYESRLSELYMQIQGKHRQTHKYYATYNALLEIKELMLKEASLLNSIISQFQEAFSSTDGRIKLVHSMEGIVKGSQQKLEKVRVGLQEEERIRNDLKGRYAAAVGERKRCYYLSKAFQAQCAKKESENCPQDK
;
A
#
# COMPACT_ATOMS: atom_id res chain seq x y z
N MET A 1 14.25 59.76 76.45
CA MET A 1 14.47 58.29 76.52
C MET A 1 13.33 57.69 75.72
N ASP A 2 13.18 58.13 74.46
CA ASP A 2 11.92 58.03 73.69
C ASP A 2 12.16 57.63 72.22
N ASP A 3 13.42 57.55 71.76
CA ASP A 3 13.74 57.20 70.36
C ASP A 3 13.86 55.68 70.12
N GLU A 4 14.23 54.88 71.13
CA GLU A 4 14.36 53.41 70.98
C GLU A 4 12.99 52.72 70.81
N ASP A 5 11.95 53.18 71.51
CA ASP A 5 10.60 52.61 71.43
C ASP A 5 9.91 52.90 70.08
N SER A 6 10.19 54.07 69.49
CA SER A 6 9.66 54.45 68.18
C SER A 6 10.25 53.59 67.06
N ASN A 7 11.56 53.33 67.12
CA ASN A 7 12.26 52.53 66.12
C ASN A 7 11.81 51.06 66.16
N SER A 8 11.64 50.49 67.36
CA SER A 8 11.11 49.12 67.56
C SER A 8 9.71 48.94 66.95
N SER A 9 8.82 49.91 67.12
CA SER A 9 7.47 49.88 66.54
C SER A 9 7.45 49.93 65.00
N THR A 10 8.45 50.57 64.40
CA THR A 10 8.55 50.74 62.95
C THR A 10 9.16 49.51 62.29
N ILE A 11 10.12 48.86 62.96
CA ILE A 11 10.66 47.56 62.54
C ILE A 11 9.59 46.47 62.55
N GLN A 12 8.68 46.48 63.54
CA GLN A 12 7.56 45.55 63.55
C GLN A 12 6.62 45.76 62.35
N LYS A 13 6.34 47.01 61.97
CA LYS A 13 5.55 47.32 60.76
C LYS A 13 6.23 46.83 59.48
N ILE A 14 7.57 46.89 59.42
CA ILE A 14 8.35 46.37 58.29
C ILE A 14 8.18 44.84 58.18
N LEU A 15 8.27 44.13 59.30
CA LEU A 15 8.06 42.68 59.32
C LEU A 15 6.62 42.30 58.96
N ASP A 16 5.63 43.07 59.42
CA ASP A 16 4.22 42.87 59.06
C ASP A 16 3.97 43.11 57.56
N LEU A 17 4.65 44.08 56.95
CA LEU A 17 4.60 44.33 55.50
C LEU A 17 5.21 43.16 54.69
N LEU A 18 6.35 42.63 55.14
CA LEU A 18 6.97 41.45 54.52
C LEU A 18 6.09 40.20 54.66
N TYR A 19 5.44 40.02 55.81
CA TYR A 19 4.47 38.95 56.01
C TYR A 19 3.26 39.09 55.06
N ALA A 20 2.71 40.29 54.94
CA ALA A 20 1.62 40.59 54.00
C ALA A 20 2.03 40.37 52.53
N ALA A 21 3.31 40.53 52.21
CA ALA A 21 3.89 40.24 50.90
C ALA A 21 4.06 38.74 50.61
N GLY A 22 3.94 37.87 51.62
CA GLY A 22 4.05 36.41 51.49
C GLY A 22 5.30 35.79 52.13
N PHE A 23 6.15 36.57 52.82
CA PHE A 23 7.33 36.05 53.52
C PHE A 23 6.95 35.52 54.91
N VAL A 24 6.68 34.21 54.99
CA VAL A 24 6.17 33.54 56.21
C VAL A 24 7.14 33.59 57.40
N HIS A 25 8.45 33.61 57.13
CA HIS A 25 9.52 33.60 58.14
C HIS A 25 9.69 34.93 58.91
N ALA A 26 8.91 35.96 58.59
CA ALA A 26 8.88 37.21 59.37
C ALA A 26 8.40 37.00 60.83
N THR A 27 7.64 35.93 61.10
CA THR A 27 6.99 35.66 62.39
C THR A 27 7.74 34.70 63.31
N ASP A 28 8.86 34.12 62.87
CA ASP A 28 9.60 33.08 63.62
C ASP A 28 10.25 33.64 64.90
N SER A 29 9.93 33.10 66.09
CA SER A 29 10.34 33.69 67.38
C SER A 29 11.86 33.57 67.70
N ASP A 30 12.61 32.77 66.94
CA ASP A 30 13.96 32.32 67.33
C ASP A 30 15.12 33.10 66.65
N ALA A 31 14.84 34.01 65.72
CA ALA A 31 15.86 34.78 64.98
C ALA A 31 15.88 36.29 65.35
N PRO A 32 17.06 36.94 65.39
CA PRO A 32 17.17 38.38 65.65
C PRO A 32 16.48 39.21 64.55
N PRO A 33 15.88 40.38 64.87
CA PRO A 33 15.14 41.18 63.91
C PRO A 33 15.93 41.58 62.65
N SER A 34 17.23 41.87 62.78
CA SER A 34 18.10 42.25 61.65
C SER A 34 18.25 41.12 60.63
N GLU A 35 18.30 39.86 61.08
CA GLU A 35 18.40 38.69 60.21
C GLU A 35 17.09 38.43 59.47
N LYS A 36 15.95 38.66 60.12
CA LYS A 36 14.62 38.56 59.48
C LYS A 36 14.42 39.58 58.37
N VAL A 37 14.83 40.82 58.61
CA VAL A 37 14.73 41.89 57.60
C VAL A 37 15.67 41.61 56.42
N ALA A 38 16.90 41.15 56.68
CA ALA A 38 17.84 40.76 55.64
C ALA A 38 17.32 39.61 54.77
N ALA A 39 16.75 38.57 55.41
CA ALA A 39 16.17 37.43 54.71
C ALA A 39 14.93 37.82 53.88
N GLY A 40 14.05 38.68 54.42
CA GLY A 40 12.89 39.20 53.71
C GLY A 40 13.26 40.04 52.50
N LEU A 41 14.28 40.90 52.61
CA LEU A 41 14.83 41.67 51.48
C LEU A 41 15.37 40.76 50.39
N SER A 42 16.17 39.76 50.77
CA SER A 42 16.72 38.79 49.82
C SER A 42 15.62 37.99 49.11
N TRP A 43 14.55 37.63 49.83
CA TRP A 43 13.41 36.93 49.24
C TRP A 43 12.65 37.82 48.24
N CYS A 44 12.40 39.09 48.58
CA CYS A 44 11.73 40.02 47.68
C CYS A 44 12.52 40.23 46.38
N ILE A 45 13.85 40.36 46.50
CA ILE A 45 14.74 40.54 45.35
C ILE A 45 14.75 39.29 44.48
N ALA A 46 14.90 38.10 45.07
CA ALA A 46 14.90 36.84 44.34
C ALA A 46 13.57 36.59 43.60
N ALA A 47 12.44 36.98 44.19
CA ALA A 47 11.13 36.89 43.57
C ALA A 47 10.96 37.83 42.35
N ILE A 48 11.74 38.91 42.27
CA ILE A 48 11.70 39.85 41.14
C ILE A 48 12.70 39.44 40.05
N THR A 49 13.85 38.88 40.40
CA THR A 49 14.95 38.58 39.45
C THR A 49 15.04 37.13 38.99
N ASP A 50 14.33 36.18 39.65
CA ASP A 50 14.32 34.74 39.37
C ASP A 50 15.74 34.09 39.42
N GLN A 51 16.69 34.71 40.14
CA GLN A 51 18.07 34.23 40.27
C GLN A 51 18.42 33.83 41.70
N ASP A 52 18.91 32.60 41.84
CA ASP A 52 19.26 31.98 43.12
C ASP A 52 20.77 32.17 43.41
N LYS A 53 21.06 33.21 44.21
CA LYS A 53 22.29 33.49 44.99
C LYS A 53 23.49 34.18 44.32
N THR A 54 24.12 35.03 45.15
CA THR A 54 25.52 35.54 45.13
C THR A 54 25.83 36.95 44.63
N LEU A 55 24.89 37.91 44.70
CA LEU A 55 25.21 39.34 44.62
C LEU A 55 24.86 40.06 45.93
N GLY A 56 25.61 41.10 46.29
CA GLY A 56 25.34 41.90 47.50
C GLY A 56 23.99 42.60 47.40
N ILE A 57 23.34 42.86 48.55
CA ILE A 57 22.01 43.51 48.61
C ILE A 57 22.00 44.84 47.82
N GLU A 58 23.11 45.59 47.86
CA GLU A 58 23.26 46.88 47.16
C GLU A 58 23.24 46.74 45.63
N GLU A 59 24.03 45.80 45.10
CA GLU A 59 24.14 45.53 43.66
C GLU A 59 22.84 44.94 43.08
N SER A 60 22.14 44.14 43.89
CA SER A 60 20.85 43.58 43.53
C SER A 60 19.74 44.63 43.47
N LEU A 61 19.78 45.67 44.31
CA LEU A 61 18.81 46.77 44.28
C LEU A 61 19.02 47.69 43.06
N GLU A 62 20.26 47.89 42.61
CA GLU A 62 20.55 48.62 41.36
C GLU A 62 20.04 47.85 40.13
N LEU A 63 20.20 46.53 40.10
CA LEU A 63 19.66 45.66 39.05
C LEU A 63 18.13 45.72 38.96
N VAL A 64 17.45 45.80 40.10
CA VAL A 64 15.98 45.89 40.18
C VAL A 64 15.49 47.33 39.92
N GLY A 65 16.38 48.34 39.90
CA GLY A 65 16.04 49.73 39.60
C GLY A 65 15.41 50.50 40.78
N CYS A 66 15.68 50.09 42.02
CA CYS A 66 15.13 50.74 43.20
C CYS A 66 15.68 52.18 43.36
N PRO A 67 14.82 53.21 43.53
CA PRO A 67 15.27 54.61 43.64
C PRO A 67 15.88 54.96 45.02
N HIS A 68 15.88 54.03 45.98
CA HIS A 68 16.33 54.25 47.35
C HIS A 68 17.64 53.51 47.64
N ARG A 69 18.64 54.22 48.16
CA ARG A 69 19.95 53.63 48.52
C ARG A 69 19.91 52.97 49.90
N LEU A 70 20.10 51.66 49.92
CA LEU A 70 20.31 50.89 51.15
C LEU A 70 21.80 50.51 51.25
N ARG A 71 22.38 50.55 52.46
CA ARG A 71 23.71 49.99 52.74
C ARG A 71 23.62 48.81 53.70
N LEU A 72 24.57 47.88 53.63
CA LEU A 72 24.58 46.71 54.52
C LEU A 72 24.62 47.09 56.02
N SER A 73 25.26 48.21 56.38
CA SER A 73 25.27 48.75 57.74
C SER A 73 23.87 49.11 58.24
N HIS A 74 23.01 49.65 57.38
CA HIS A 74 21.64 50.03 57.75
C HIS A 74 20.74 48.83 58.08
N VAL A 75 21.05 47.65 57.52
CA VAL A 75 20.35 46.39 57.83
C VAL A 75 20.83 45.80 59.16
N GLN A 76 22.13 45.93 59.47
CA GLN A 76 22.70 45.45 60.74
C GLN A 76 22.31 46.35 61.92
N ASP A 77 22.28 47.66 61.71
CA ASP A 77 21.94 48.67 62.72
C ASP A 77 20.42 48.91 62.85
N LEU A 78 19.60 48.19 62.08
CA LEU A 78 18.13 48.27 62.11
C LEU A 78 17.62 49.73 61.97
N ASP A 79 18.15 50.44 60.98
CA ASP A 79 17.75 51.81 60.66
C ASP A 79 16.41 51.80 59.90
N ALA A 80 15.30 51.96 60.63
CA ALA A 80 13.96 51.85 60.06
C ALA A 80 13.65 52.93 59.02
N ASP A 81 14.28 54.11 59.10
CA ASP A 81 14.06 55.22 58.18
C ASP A 81 14.64 54.91 56.78
N ALA A 82 15.75 54.17 56.73
CA ALA A 82 16.35 53.71 55.48
C ALA A 82 15.68 52.43 54.94
N LEU A 83 15.22 51.53 55.82
CA LEU A 83 14.65 50.22 55.45
C LEU A 83 13.20 50.31 54.96
N PHE A 84 12.38 51.17 55.58
CA PHE A 84 10.95 51.23 55.30
C PHE A 84 10.63 51.60 53.83
N PRO A 85 11.25 52.64 53.22
CA PRO A 85 10.97 53.01 51.82
C PRO A 85 11.37 51.92 50.82
N VAL A 86 12.49 51.23 51.08
CA VAL A 86 13.01 50.15 50.23
C VAL A 86 12.08 48.95 50.26
N ILE A 87 11.60 48.56 51.45
CA ILE A 87 10.71 47.40 51.62
C ILE A 87 9.31 47.71 51.11
N GLN A 88 8.81 48.93 51.30
CA GLN A 88 7.55 49.37 50.71
C GLN A 88 7.60 49.33 49.19
N TRP A 89 8.71 49.78 48.60
CA TRP A 89 8.91 49.74 47.15
C TRP A 89 9.05 48.32 46.61
N LEU A 90 9.81 47.45 47.28
CA LEU A 90 9.94 46.04 46.88
C LEU A 90 8.60 45.31 47.00
N THR A 91 7.84 45.57 48.07
CA THR A 91 6.50 44.99 48.28
C THR A 91 5.50 45.45 47.22
N SER A 92 5.64 46.68 46.69
CA SER A 92 4.79 47.17 45.61
C SER A 92 5.23 46.70 44.22
N HIS A 93 6.47 46.23 44.05
CA HIS A 93 7.03 45.73 42.78
C HIS A 93 7.16 44.21 42.73
N LEU A 94 6.87 43.53 43.84
CA LEU A 94 6.67 42.08 43.86
C LEU A 94 5.50 41.72 42.95
N PRO A 95 5.59 40.65 42.15
CA PRO A 95 4.46 40.10 41.42
C PRO A 95 3.44 39.54 42.43
N GLN A 96 2.62 40.42 43.01
CA GLN A 96 1.44 40.00 43.75
C GLN A 96 0.56 39.22 42.78
N ASN A 97 0.26 37.96 43.12
CA ASN A 97 -0.66 37.07 42.42
C ASN A 97 -1.86 37.85 41.87
N GLN A 98 -1.78 38.22 40.60
CA GLN A 98 -2.75 39.08 39.94
C GLN A 98 -3.83 38.21 39.30
N GLU A 99 -4.53 37.43 40.14
CA GLU A 99 -5.70 36.66 39.69
C GLU A 99 -7.02 37.40 39.95
N HIS A 100 -7.02 38.52 40.69
CA HIS A 100 -8.24 39.28 40.94
C HIS A 100 -8.07 40.80 40.82
N ARG A 101 -8.78 41.36 39.82
CA ARG A 101 -9.08 42.79 39.52
C ARG A 101 -8.13 43.55 38.58
N ALA A 102 -8.25 43.26 37.29
CA ALA A 102 -8.26 44.28 36.21
C ALA A 102 -9.07 43.74 35.03
N SER A 103 -10.36 43.46 35.26
CA SER A 103 -11.32 43.34 34.18
C SER A 103 -11.57 44.73 33.61
N GLU A 104 -11.67 44.78 32.28
CA GLU A 104 -12.11 45.92 31.46
C GLU A 104 -11.01 46.93 31.06
N VAL A 105 -10.31 46.63 29.94
CA VAL A 105 -10.27 47.46 28.70
C VAL A 105 -9.06 47.14 27.77
N SER A 106 -8.06 46.31 28.14
CA SER A 106 -6.92 45.98 27.23
C SER A 106 -6.70 44.49 26.89
N HIS A 107 -7.65 43.60 27.22
CA HIS A 107 -7.54 42.16 26.95
C HIS A 107 -8.05 41.70 25.58
N ALA A 108 -8.51 42.58 24.68
CA ALA A 108 -9.16 42.16 23.44
C ALA A 108 -8.19 41.97 22.25
N GLU A 109 -7.10 42.74 22.12
CA GLU A 109 -6.29 42.71 20.89
C GLU A 109 -5.13 41.70 20.94
N ASN A 110 -4.49 41.50 22.10
CA ASN A 110 -3.38 40.54 22.24
C ASN A 110 -3.82 39.10 22.59
N THR A 111 -5.05 38.89 23.08
CA THR A 111 -5.60 37.52 23.27
C THR A 111 -6.11 36.94 21.95
N VAL A 112 -6.74 37.77 21.12
CA VAL A 112 -7.27 37.36 19.81
C VAL A 112 -6.15 36.94 18.86
N ALA A 113 -5.04 37.68 18.80
CA ALA A 113 -3.91 37.31 17.93
C ALA A 113 -3.17 36.03 18.39
N VAL A 114 -3.09 35.78 19.70
CA VAL A 114 -2.47 34.56 20.25
C VAL A 114 -3.42 33.36 20.10
N ASP A 115 -4.73 33.54 20.27
CA ASP A 115 -5.73 32.49 20.02
C ASP A 115 -5.90 32.19 18.51
N GLU A 116 -5.79 33.17 17.62
CA GLU A 116 -5.76 32.96 16.16
C GLU A 116 -4.51 32.17 15.71
N CYS A 117 -3.35 32.46 16.32
CA CYS A 117 -2.13 31.70 16.04
C CYS A 117 -2.22 30.27 16.61
N ARG A 118 -2.76 30.12 17.83
CA ARG A 118 -2.96 28.81 18.48
C ARG A 118 -3.94 27.94 17.70
N THR A 119 -5.07 28.48 17.28
CA THR A 119 -6.06 27.77 16.44
C THR A 119 -5.49 27.40 15.07
N SER A 120 -4.64 28.23 14.48
CA SER A 120 -3.94 27.91 13.22
C SER A 120 -2.93 26.76 13.38
N ILE A 121 -2.20 26.73 14.50
CA ILE A 121 -1.26 25.65 14.82
C ILE A 121 -2.01 24.34 15.10
N GLU A 122 -3.10 24.39 15.86
CA GLU A 122 -3.96 23.22 16.14
C GLU A 122 -4.62 22.67 14.86
N ALA A 123 -5.01 23.55 13.93
CA ALA A 123 -5.54 23.15 12.63
C ALA A 123 -4.47 22.49 11.75
N LEU A 124 -3.25 23.03 11.74
CA LEU A 124 -2.12 22.44 11.00
C LEU A 124 -1.67 21.10 11.60
N SER A 125 -1.64 20.96 12.93
CA SER A 125 -1.33 19.69 13.59
C SER A 125 -2.41 18.64 13.30
N GLY A 126 -3.69 19.02 13.35
CA GLY A 126 -4.79 18.13 12.99
C GLY A 126 -4.74 17.66 11.53
N ASN A 127 -4.33 18.52 10.61
CA ASN A 127 -4.11 18.16 9.20
C ASN A 127 -2.92 17.20 9.02
N LEU A 128 -1.83 17.43 9.77
CA LEU A 128 -0.66 16.55 9.76
C LEU A 128 -0.99 15.16 10.31
N ASP A 129 -1.77 15.09 11.39
CA ASP A 129 -2.23 13.83 11.98
C ASP A 129 -3.15 13.07 11.02
N LYS A 130 -4.06 13.78 10.35
CA LYS A 130 -4.93 13.19 9.34
C LYS A 130 -4.15 12.63 8.14
N LEU A 131 -3.12 13.34 7.68
CA LEU A 131 -2.24 12.88 6.61
C LEU A 131 -1.41 11.67 7.05
N ASN A 132 -0.90 11.68 8.29
CA ASN A 132 -0.20 10.54 8.86
C ASN A 132 -1.12 9.31 9.02
N GLN A 133 -2.37 9.50 9.42
CA GLN A 133 -3.37 8.43 9.50
C GLN A 133 -3.66 7.82 8.12
N GLN A 134 -3.78 8.66 7.09
CA GLN A 134 -3.95 8.21 5.70
C GLN A 134 -2.72 7.43 5.21
N LYS A 135 -1.51 7.93 5.46
CA LYS A 135 -0.26 7.24 5.13
C LYS A 135 -0.17 5.89 5.83
N MET A 136 -0.52 5.81 7.11
CA MET A 136 -0.56 4.55 7.87
C MET A 136 -1.58 3.55 7.30
N ASN A 137 -2.75 4.03 6.87
CA ASN A 137 -3.76 3.19 6.23
C ASN A 137 -3.27 2.62 4.89
N VAL A 138 -2.67 3.45 4.04
CA VAL A 138 -2.08 3.01 2.76
C VAL A 138 -0.96 2.01 2.99
N VAL A 139 -0.09 2.23 3.97
CA VAL A 139 0.97 1.27 4.33
C VAL A 139 0.38 -0.06 4.80
N LYS A 140 -0.65 -0.05 5.65
CA LYS A 140 -1.35 -1.29 6.08
C LYS A 140 -1.99 -2.03 4.90
N GLN A 141 -2.60 -1.31 3.96
CA GLN A 141 -3.17 -1.92 2.76
C GLN A 141 -2.08 -2.56 1.89
N LEU A 142 -0.94 -1.89 1.71
CA LEU A 142 0.21 -2.43 0.99
C LEU A 142 0.78 -3.70 1.64
N THR A 143 0.91 -3.73 2.97
CA THR A 143 1.42 -4.93 3.67
C THR A 143 0.44 -6.11 3.55
N THR A 144 -0.87 -5.87 3.69
CA THR A 144 -1.88 -6.93 3.50
C THR A 144 -1.92 -7.47 2.06
N LEU A 145 -1.68 -6.63 1.06
CA LEU A 145 -1.55 -7.07 -0.32
C LEU A 145 -0.28 -7.90 -0.53
N GLN A 146 0.85 -7.49 0.06
CA GLN A 146 2.10 -8.27 0.03
C GLN A 146 1.93 -9.65 0.67
N GLU A 147 1.30 -9.75 1.84
CA GLU A 147 1.05 -11.03 2.51
C GLU A 147 0.13 -11.96 1.69
N ARG A 148 -0.89 -11.42 1.02
CA ARG A 148 -1.76 -12.20 0.13
C ARG A 148 -0.99 -12.74 -1.08
N ILE A 149 -0.11 -11.93 -1.67
CA ILE A 149 0.73 -12.31 -2.81
C ILE A 149 1.74 -13.41 -2.40
N SER A 150 2.33 -13.33 -1.20
CA SER A 150 3.27 -14.35 -0.69
C SER A 150 2.59 -15.69 -0.41
N ASN A 151 1.34 -15.70 0.07
CA ASN A 151 0.60 -16.93 0.38
C ASN A 151 0.13 -17.73 -0.86
N GLU A 152 0.00 -17.09 -2.02
CA GLU A 152 -0.51 -17.72 -3.26
C GLU A 152 0.59 -18.37 -4.13
N GLY A 153 1.85 -18.42 -3.66
CA GLY A 153 2.97 -19.05 -4.39
C GLY A 153 3.48 -18.25 -5.60
N ALA A 154 2.94 -17.04 -5.81
CA ALA A 154 3.31 -16.10 -6.87
C ALA A 154 4.51 -15.18 -6.52
N ASP A 155 5.15 -15.41 -5.36
CA ASP A 155 6.11 -14.50 -4.75
C ASP A 155 7.33 -14.22 -5.65
N SER A 156 7.86 -15.23 -6.33
CA SER A 156 9.01 -15.04 -7.25
C SER A 156 8.65 -14.25 -8.52
N ALA A 157 7.42 -14.37 -9.01
CA ALA A 157 6.97 -13.66 -10.21
C ALA A 157 6.55 -12.22 -9.87
N ALA A 158 5.84 -12.03 -8.76
CA ALA A 158 5.44 -10.73 -8.27
C ALA A 158 6.65 -9.88 -7.84
N GLN A 159 7.61 -10.45 -7.12
CA GLN A 159 8.86 -9.75 -6.78
C GLN A 159 9.67 -9.37 -8.02
N LYS A 160 9.74 -10.27 -9.03
CA LYS A 160 10.34 -9.93 -10.33
C LYS A 160 9.61 -8.76 -10.99
N LEU A 161 8.28 -8.77 -11.00
CA LEU A 161 7.47 -7.72 -11.62
C LEU A 161 7.62 -6.37 -10.90
N ILE A 162 7.68 -6.37 -9.57
CA ILE A 162 7.96 -5.18 -8.76
C ILE A 162 9.37 -4.66 -9.06
N SER A 163 10.38 -5.54 -9.14
CA SER A 163 11.75 -5.14 -9.47
C SER A 163 11.83 -4.53 -10.88
N LEU A 164 11.13 -5.11 -11.85
CA LEU A 164 11.03 -4.60 -13.22
C LEU A 164 10.31 -3.25 -13.26
N MET A 165 9.17 -3.09 -12.57
CA MET A 165 8.47 -1.80 -12.48
C MET A 165 9.33 -0.70 -11.86
N THR A 166 10.11 -1.04 -10.83
CA THR A 166 11.03 -0.08 -10.20
C THR A 166 12.12 0.34 -11.19
N SER A 167 12.70 -0.64 -11.90
CA SER A 167 13.69 -0.36 -12.95
C SER A 167 13.13 0.46 -14.11
N LEU A 168 11.86 0.23 -14.50
CA LEU A 168 11.18 1.00 -15.53
C LEU A 168 10.98 2.45 -15.12
N LYS A 169 10.56 2.70 -13.87
CA LYS A 169 10.44 4.07 -13.35
C LYS A 169 11.78 4.79 -13.28
N ASP A 170 12.85 4.07 -12.96
CA ASP A 170 14.20 4.65 -12.93
C ASP A 170 14.70 4.96 -14.35
N LEU A 171 14.43 4.09 -15.32
CA LEU A 171 14.70 4.35 -16.73
C LEU A 171 13.89 5.53 -17.28
N GLU A 172 12.61 5.64 -16.92
CA GLU A 172 11.75 6.76 -17.32
C GLU A 172 12.28 8.08 -16.78
N LYS A 173 12.73 8.12 -15.52
CA LYS A 173 13.41 9.30 -14.95
C LYS A 173 14.69 9.63 -15.69
N GLN A 174 15.51 8.62 -16.02
CA GLN A 174 16.74 8.81 -16.78
C GLN A 174 16.47 9.34 -18.19
N GLU A 175 15.43 8.86 -18.85
CA GLU A 175 15.03 9.33 -20.18
C GLU A 175 14.54 10.78 -20.13
N ASN A 176 13.72 11.14 -19.14
CA ASN A 176 13.29 12.52 -18.93
C ASN A 176 14.47 13.47 -18.64
N TYR A 177 15.40 13.06 -17.77
CA TYR A 177 16.62 13.82 -17.50
C TYR A 177 17.47 13.99 -18.76
N PHE A 178 17.65 12.92 -19.54
CA PHE A 178 18.41 12.95 -20.78
C PHE A 178 17.77 13.85 -21.83
N GLN A 179 16.44 13.85 -21.93
CA GLN A 179 15.69 14.71 -22.83
C GLN A 179 15.88 16.20 -22.46
N GLN A 180 15.74 16.55 -21.18
CA GLN A 180 16.00 17.92 -20.69
C GLN A 180 17.45 18.36 -20.94
N TYR A 181 18.41 17.49 -20.65
CA TYR A 181 19.83 17.74 -20.91
C TYR A 181 20.09 17.98 -22.40
N ARG A 182 19.50 17.15 -23.28
CA ARG A 182 19.60 17.28 -24.73
C ARG A 182 19.04 18.63 -25.20
N ASP A 183 17.85 19.01 -24.74
CA ASP A 183 17.18 20.24 -25.16
C ASP A 183 17.97 21.48 -24.70
N SER A 184 18.54 21.44 -23.48
CA SER A 184 19.44 22.48 -22.98
C SER A 184 20.72 22.57 -23.80
N LYS A 185 21.40 21.45 -24.06
CA LYS A 185 22.66 21.42 -24.81
C LYS A 185 22.45 21.84 -26.27
N HIS A 186 21.32 21.46 -26.87
CA HIS A 186 20.95 21.90 -28.21
C HIS A 186 20.77 23.42 -28.26
N SER A 187 20.10 24.00 -27.26
CA SER A 187 19.89 25.45 -27.19
C SER A 187 21.20 26.22 -27.01
N GLU A 188 22.12 25.71 -26.19
CA GLU A 188 23.47 26.26 -26.01
C GLU A 188 24.25 26.26 -27.33
N LEU A 189 24.35 25.10 -27.98
CA LEU A 189 25.07 24.98 -29.26
C LEU A 189 24.44 25.82 -30.37
N GLN A 190 23.11 25.95 -30.39
CA GLN A 190 22.42 26.81 -31.35
C GLN A 190 22.76 28.28 -31.13
N ALA A 191 22.89 28.73 -29.87
CA ALA A 191 23.30 30.09 -29.54
C ALA A 191 24.75 30.34 -29.95
N ASP A 192 25.66 29.39 -29.69
CA ASP A 192 27.06 29.47 -30.12
C ASP A 192 27.19 29.57 -31.64
N ILE A 193 26.41 28.76 -32.38
CA ILE A 193 26.36 28.82 -33.85
C ILE A 193 25.90 30.20 -34.32
N SER A 194 24.81 30.73 -33.76
CA SER A 194 24.30 32.06 -34.14
C SER A 194 25.29 33.20 -33.82
N GLU A 195 26.02 33.11 -32.71
CA GLU A 195 27.05 34.08 -32.36
C GLU A 195 28.26 33.99 -33.31
N LEU A 196 28.69 32.77 -33.67
CA LEU A 196 29.75 32.56 -34.67
C LEU A 196 29.32 33.06 -36.06
N GLU A 197 28.09 32.81 -36.48
CA GLU A 197 27.52 33.35 -37.73
C GLU A 197 27.52 34.89 -37.73
N ARG A 198 27.21 35.51 -36.59
CA ARG A 198 27.28 36.97 -36.37
C ARG A 198 28.72 37.49 -36.42
N GLN A 199 29.69 36.72 -35.92
CA GLN A 199 31.11 37.10 -35.96
C GLN A 199 31.69 36.99 -37.37
N ILE A 200 31.33 35.94 -38.12
CA ILE A 200 31.72 35.73 -39.53
C ILE A 200 31.17 36.85 -40.42
N THR A 201 29.95 37.32 -40.16
CA THR A 201 29.36 38.44 -40.91
C THR A 201 30.00 39.80 -40.61
N ASN A 202 30.69 39.95 -39.47
CA ASN A 202 31.27 41.23 -39.02
C ASN A 202 32.79 41.38 -39.28
N TYR A 203 33.55 40.31 -39.52
CA TYR A 203 34.99 40.38 -39.81
C TYR A 203 35.40 39.38 -40.91
N SER A 204 35.79 39.87 -42.09
CA SER A 204 36.00 39.02 -43.27
C SER A 204 37.44 38.59 -43.58
N ASP A 205 38.48 39.06 -42.87
CA ASP A 205 39.86 38.72 -43.26
C ASP A 205 40.77 38.45 -42.06
N ASN A 206 40.94 37.18 -41.70
CA ASN A 206 42.06 36.74 -40.88
C ASN A 206 42.50 35.31 -41.25
N LYS A 207 43.54 35.21 -42.10
CA LYS A 207 44.05 33.94 -42.68
C LYS A 207 44.83 33.04 -41.70
N ASN A 208 45.21 33.53 -40.52
CA ASN A 208 46.05 32.79 -39.57
C ASN A 208 45.26 31.99 -38.50
N LEU A 209 43.92 31.99 -38.55
CA LEU A 209 43.05 31.22 -37.65
C LEU A 209 42.71 29.82 -38.18
N SER A 210 43.06 29.52 -39.43
CA SER A 210 42.55 28.38 -40.20
C SER A 210 43.04 27.02 -39.68
N ASP A 211 44.33 26.84 -39.41
CA ASP A 211 44.89 25.51 -39.16
C ASP A 211 44.55 24.93 -37.77
N GLY A 212 44.51 25.78 -36.73
CA GLY A 212 44.07 25.35 -35.38
C GLY A 212 42.58 25.03 -35.33
N LEU A 213 41.76 25.82 -36.03
CA LEU A 213 40.32 25.59 -36.15
C LEU A 213 40.02 24.31 -36.96
N HIS A 214 40.83 24.02 -37.99
CA HIS A 214 40.69 22.81 -38.80
C HIS A 214 40.98 21.54 -37.98
N ASN A 215 41.99 21.58 -37.11
CA ASN A 215 42.28 20.47 -36.20
C ASN A 215 41.15 20.25 -35.18
N SER A 216 40.64 21.31 -34.54
CA SER A 216 39.51 21.21 -33.62
C SER A 216 38.22 20.75 -34.30
N PHE A 217 37.99 21.16 -35.55
CA PHE A 217 36.86 20.69 -36.35
C PHE A 217 37.02 19.21 -36.71
N SER A 218 38.22 18.77 -37.09
CA SER A 218 38.52 17.36 -37.37
C SER A 218 38.30 16.48 -36.14
N GLU A 219 38.79 16.89 -34.96
CA GLU A 219 38.53 16.20 -33.69
C GLU A 219 37.03 16.13 -33.39
N LEU A 220 36.28 17.23 -33.60
CA LEU A 220 34.83 17.25 -33.39
C LEU A 220 34.12 16.27 -34.35
N VAL A 221 34.49 16.24 -35.63
CA VAL A 221 33.93 15.30 -36.61
C VAL A 221 34.20 13.84 -36.19
N GLU A 222 35.42 13.53 -35.74
CA GLU A 222 35.76 12.19 -35.24
C GLU A 222 34.93 11.81 -34.00
N THR A 223 34.72 12.74 -33.07
CA THR A 223 33.87 12.49 -31.89
C THR A 223 32.40 12.26 -32.28
N VAL A 224 31.88 13.03 -33.25
CA VAL A 224 30.52 12.84 -33.79
C VAL A 224 30.39 11.48 -34.44
N ASP A 225 31.36 11.06 -35.25
CA ASP A 225 31.32 9.76 -35.91
C ASP A 225 31.45 8.60 -34.91
N LEU A 226 32.23 8.76 -33.85
CA LEU A 226 32.25 7.81 -32.73
C LEU A 226 30.89 7.72 -32.04
N MET A 227 30.22 8.85 -31.79
CA MET A 227 28.88 8.88 -31.19
C MET A 227 27.82 8.27 -32.11
N LYS A 228 27.86 8.55 -33.42
CA LYS A 228 27.01 7.90 -34.43
C LYS A 228 27.18 6.38 -34.43
N LYS A 229 28.43 5.88 -34.33
CA LYS A 229 28.71 4.43 -34.22
C LYS A 229 28.08 3.82 -32.96
N LYS A 230 28.20 4.50 -31.81
CA LYS A 230 27.56 4.08 -30.54
C LYS A 230 26.03 4.05 -30.66
N LEU A 231 25.43 5.08 -31.27
CA LEU A 231 23.99 5.14 -31.51
C LEU A 231 23.52 4.02 -32.44
N ALA A 232 24.24 3.77 -33.54
CA ALA A 232 23.92 2.67 -34.46
C ALA A 232 23.99 1.31 -33.77
N ALA A 233 24.95 1.10 -32.86
CA ALA A 233 25.01 -0.11 -32.05
C ALA A 233 23.81 -0.26 -31.10
N ARG A 234 23.40 0.82 -30.42
CA ARG A 234 22.18 0.85 -29.59
C ARG A 234 20.92 0.54 -30.40
N LEU A 235 20.77 1.17 -31.57
CA LEU A 235 19.61 0.96 -32.45
C LEU A 235 19.50 -0.51 -32.91
N ARG A 236 20.62 -1.13 -33.28
CA ARG A 236 20.66 -2.56 -33.62
C ARG A 236 20.18 -3.44 -32.46
N ASN A 237 20.58 -3.12 -31.23
CA ASN A 237 20.11 -3.84 -30.04
C ASN A 237 18.61 -3.65 -29.82
N THR A 238 18.09 -2.43 -29.96
CA THR A 238 16.64 -2.15 -29.85
C THR A 238 15.83 -2.93 -30.89
N VAL A 239 16.30 -2.99 -32.13
CA VAL A 239 15.64 -3.77 -33.19
C VAL A 239 15.70 -5.28 -32.89
N ALA A 240 16.82 -5.78 -32.37
CA ALA A 240 16.93 -7.18 -31.96
C ALA A 240 15.95 -7.53 -30.84
N LEU A 241 15.80 -6.67 -29.83
CA LEU A 241 14.82 -6.85 -28.75
C LEU A 241 13.38 -6.79 -29.27
N ARG A 242 13.06 -5.88 -30.19
CA ARG A 242 11.72 -5.83 -30.82
C ARG A 242 11.38 -7.12 -31.54
N ARG A 243 12.32 -7.69 -32.31
CA ARG A 243 12.09 -8.99 -32.96
C ARG A 243 11.81 -10.11 -31.95
N GLN A 244 12.55 -10.16 -30.84
CA GLN A 244 12.28 -11.14 -29.78
C GLN A 244 10.91 -10.96 -29.13
N ILE A 245 10.40 -9.73 -29.05
CA ILE A 245 9.05 -9.44 -28.56
C ILE A 245 8.00 -9.86 -29.60
N ASP A 246 8.23 -9.56 -30.87
CA ASP A 246 7.33 -9.92 -31.97
C ASP A 246 7.26 -11.45 -32.19
N ASP A 247 8.31 -12.19 -31.83
CA ASP A 247 8.33 -13.67 -31.85
C ASP A 247 7.40 -14.29 -30.78
N LEU A 248 6.95 -13.51 -29.78
CA LEU A 248 6.01 -13.97 -28.77
C LEU A 248 4.57 -13.79 -29.26
N PRO A 249 3.72 -14.84 -29.15
CA PRO A 249 2.35 -14.75 -29.61
C PRO A 249 1.60 -13.67 -28.84
N CYS A 250 0.97 -12.76 -29.57
CA CYS A 250 0.18 -11.70 -28.99
C CYS A 250 -1.13 -12.24 -28.40
N GLN A 251 -1.78 -11.46 -27.54
CA GLN A 251 -3.01 -11.88 -26.87
C GLN A 251 -4.11 -12.32 -27.87
N SER A 252 -4.21 -11.66 -29.03
CA SER A 252 -5.15 -12.08 -30.08
C SER A 252 -4.79 -13.42 -30.70
N GLU A 253 -3.52 -13.74 -30.91
CA GLU A 253 -3.08 -15.04 -31.43
C GLU A 253 -3.34 -16.15 -30.43
N VAL A 254 -3.10 -15.90 -29.14
CA VAL A 254 -3.43 -16.86 -28.06
C VAL A 254 -4.92 -17.19 -28.09
N ILE A 255 -5.81 -16.19 -28.17
CA ILE A 255 -7.26 -16.39 -28.25
C ILE A 255 -7.65 -17.17 -29.53
N GLN A 256 -6.99 -16.89 -30.66
CA GLN A 256 -7.21 -17.65 -31.89
C GLN A 256 -6.78 -19.12 -31.74
N TYR A 257 -5.64 -19.40 -31.12
CA TYR A 257 -5.19 -20.75 -30.84
C TYR A 257 -6.13 -21.48 -29.88
N GLU A 258 -6.59 -20.84 -28.81
CA GLU A 258 -7.59 -21.39 -27.89
C GLU A 258 -8.89 -21.78 -28.60
N SER A 259 -9.38 -20.89 -29.47
CA SER A 259 -10.58 -21.13 -30.27
C SER A 259 -10.35 -22.31 -31.22
N ARG A 260 -9.21 -22.34 -31.92
CA ARG A 260 -8.87 -23.41 -32.87
C ARG A 260 -8.68 -24.76 -32.19
N LEU A 261 -8.05 -24.79 -31.03
CA LEU A 261 -7.90 -26.01 -30.22
C LEU A 261 -9.25 -26.51 -29.72
N SER A 262 -10.15 -25.62 -29.31
CA SER A 262 -11.51 -25.95 -28.91
C SER A 262 -12.32 -26.57 -30.06
N GLU A 263 -12.23 -26.00 -31.26
CA GLU A 263 -12.83 -26.56 -32.47
C GLU A 263 -12.27 -27.95 -32.79
N LEU A 264 -10.95 -28.10 -32.77
CA LEU A 264 -10.28 -29.37 -33.04
C LEU A 264 -10.72 -30.43 -32.02
N TYR A 265 -10.80 -30.07 -30.74
CA TYR A 265 -11.27 -30.96 -29.68
C TYR A 265 -12.71 -31.42 -29.93
N MET A 266 -13.60 -30.51 -30.36
CA MET A 266 -14.97 -30.84 -30.73
C MET A 266 -15.02 -31.81 -31.92
N GLN A 267 -14.18 -31.63 -32.93
CA GLN A 267 -14.08 -32.55 -34.07
C GLN A 267 -13.59 -33.94 -33.65
N ILE A 268 -12.52 -34.00 -32.84
CA ILE A 268 -11.97 -35.25 -32.31
C ILE A 268 -13.02 -35.98 -31.47
N GLN A 269 -13.71 -35.28 -30.58
CA GLN A 269 -14.77 -35.87 -29.76
C GLN A 269 -15.95 -36.38 -30.62
N GLY A 270 -16.31 -35.64 -31.68
CA GLY A 270 -17.31 -36.07 -32.66
C GLY A 270 -16.92 -37.37 -33.36
N LYS A 271 -15.68 -37.46 -33.87
CA LYS A 271 -15.15 -38.67 -34.50
C LYS A 271 -15.06 -39.83 -33.53
N HIS A 272 -14.60 -39.60 -32.30
CA HIS A 272 -14.54 -40.61 -31.26
C HIS A 272 -15.94 -41.21 -30.96
N ARG A 273 -16.96 -40.36 -30.79
CA ARG A 273 -18.35 -40.82 -30.62
C ARG A 273 -18.85 -41.63 -31.82
N GLN A 274 -18.52 -41.19 -33.04
CA GLN A 274 -18.91 -41.91 -34.25
C GLN A 274 -18.25 -43.29 -34.32
N THR A 275 -16.94 -43.38 -34.07
CA THR A 275 -16.20 -44.63 -34.00
C THR A 275 -16.78 -45.58 -32.96
N HIS A 276 -17.07 -45.09 -31.75
CA HIS A 276 -17.73 -45.88 -30.71
C HIS A 276 -19.09 -46.42 -31.16
N LYS A 277 -19.92 -45.61 -31.83
CA LYS A 277 -21.20 -46.08 -32.38
C LYS A 277 -21.02 -47.20 -33.40
N TYR A 278 -20.03 -47.09 -34.29
CA TYR A 278 -19.75 -48.14 -35.26
C TYR A 278 -19.30 -49.44 -34.60
N TYR A 279 -18.38 -49.39 -33.64
CA TYR A 279 -17.94 -50.57 -32.91
C TYR A 279 -19.08 -51.20 -32.08
N ALA A 280 -19.88 -50.39 -31.40
CA ALA A 280 -21.04 -50.89 -30.65
C ALA A 280 -22.05 -51.60 -31.57
N THR A 281 -22.35 -51.01 -32.72
CA THR A 281 -23.26 -51.61 -33.71
C THR A 281 -22.67 -52.89 -34.29
N TYR A 282 -21.38 -52.88 -34.63
CA TYR A 282 -20.68 -54.06 -35.14
C TYR A 282 -20.70 -55.21 -34.13
N ASN A 283 -20.37 -54.94 -32.86
CA ASN A 283 -20.39 -55.95 -31.80
C ASN A 283 -21.80 -56.51 -31.59
N ALA A 284 -22.83 -55.66 -31.57
CA ALA A 284 -24.22 -56.11 -31.46
C ALA A 284 -24.64 -57.00 -32.65
N LEU A 285 -24.29 -56.61 -33.88
CA LEU A 285 -24.56 -57.43 -35.07
C LEU A 285 -23.79 -58.75 -35.05
N LEU A 286 -22.55 -58.75 -34.54
CA LEU A 286 -21.74 -59.96 -34.38
C LEU A 286 -22.38 -60.92 -33.37
N GLU A 287 -22.82 -60.42 -32.22
CA GLU A 287 -23.54 -61.20 -31.21
C GLU A 287 -24.85 -61.78 -31.78
N ILE A 288 -25.63 -60.98 -32.51
CA ILE A 288 -26.84 -61.45 -33.19
C ILE A 288 -26.50 -62.56 -34.18
N LYS A 289 -25.49 -62.36 -35.03
CA LYS A 289 -25.03 -63.37 -35.99
C LYS A 289 -24.64 -64.68 -35.29
N GLU A 290 -23.90 -64.60 -34.20
CA GLU A 290 -23.51 -65.79 -33.42
C GLU A 290 -24.72 -66.51 -32.81
N LEU A 291 -25.71 -65.78 -32.30
CA LEU A 291 -26.94 -66.35 -31.77
C LEU A 291 -27.76 -67.01 -32.88
N MET A 292 -27.88 -66.38 -34.05
CA MET A 292 -28.56 -66.95 -35.22
C MET A 292 -27.88 -68.24 -35.71
N LEU A 293 -26.54 -68.29 -35.72
CA LEU A 293 -25.80 -69.50 -36.07
C LEU A 293 -26.03 -70.63 -35.06
N LYS A 294 -26.12 -70.31 -33.76
CA LYS A 294 -26.45 -71.27 -32.71
C LYS A 294 -27.89 -71.78 -32.83
N GLU A 295 -28.83 -70.93 -33.23
CA GLU A 295 -30.21 -71.33 -33.49
C GLU A 295 -30.30 -72.26 -34.70
N ALA A 296 -29.62 -71.93 -35.81
CA ALA A 296 -29.58 -72.79 -36.99
C ALA A 296 -28.95 -74.16 -36.69
N SER A 297 -27.85 -74.20 -35.93
CA SER A 297 -27.22 -75.48 -35.55
C SER A 297 -28.11 -76.31 -34.62
N LEU A 298 -28.82 -75.65 -33.68
CA LEU A 298 -29.78 -76.29 -32.80
C LEU A 298 -30.95 -76.89 -33.59
N LEU A 299 -31.53 -76.13 -34.52
CA LEU A 299 -32.62 -76.60 -35.38
C LEU A 299 -32.20 -77.80 -36.21
N ASN A 300 -31.01 -77.74 -36.83
CA ASN A 300 -30.46 -78.87 -37.58
C ASN A 300 -30.25 -80.10 -36.66
N SER A 301 -29.77 -79.90 -35.43
CA SER A 301 -29.60 -80.98 -34.47
C SER A 301 -30.93 -81.61 -34.05
N ILE A 302 -31.97 -80.79 -33.86
CA ILE A 302 -33.32 -81.27 -33.53
C ILE A 302 -33.86 -82.11 -34.69
N ILE A 303 -33.76 -81.60 -35.93
CA ILE A 303 -34.25 -82.30 -37.12
C ILE A 303 -33.58 -83.66 -37.30
N SER A 304 -32.26 -83.74 -37.15
CA SER A 304 -31.51 -85.00 -37.25
C SER A 304 -31.91 -86.00 -36.16
N GLN A 305 -32.07 -85.55 -34.92
CA GLN A 305 -32.45 -86.42 -33.79
C GLN A 305 -33.93 -86.83 -33.83
N PHE A 306 -34.78 -86.07 -34.52
CA PHE A 306 -36.22 -86.27 -34.54
C PHE A 306 -36.61 -87.64 -35.10
N GLN A 307 -36.06 -88.02 -36.25
CA GLN A 307 -36.40 -89.29 -36.93
C GLN A 307 -36.00 -90.52 -36.10
N GLU A 308 -34.79 -90.50 -35.53
CA GLU A 308 -34.28 -91.61 -34.71
C GLU A 308 -35.00 -91.72 -33.36
N ALA A 309 -35.28 -90.58 -32.71
CA ALA A 309 -35.94 -90.56 -31.40
C ALA A 309 -37.41 -91.02 -31.46
N PHE A 310 -38.12 -90.76 -32.57
CA PHE A 310 -39.53 -91.17 -32.70
C PHE A 310 -39.73 -92.67 -32.90
N SER A 311 -38.70 -93.38 -33.38
CA SER A 311 -38.73 -94.82 -33.63
C SER A 311 -38.96 -95.67 -32.37
N SER A 312 -38.67 -95.13 -31.18
CA SER A 312 -38.82 -95.85 -29.91
C SER A 312 -39.44 -94.97 -28.81
N THR A 313 -40.14 -95.59 -27.86
CA THR A 313 -40.73 -94.87 -26.71
C THR A 313 -39.66 -94.25 -25.81
N ASP A 314 -38.54 -94.94 -25.60
CA ASP A 314 -37.39 -94.44 -24.84
C ASP A 314 -36.71 -93.24 -25.53
N GLY A 315 -36.57 -93.29 -26.87
CA GLY A 315 -36.07 -92.19 -27.67
C GLY A 315 -36.93 -90.93 -27.56
N ARG A 316 -38.26 -91.08 -27.56
CA ARG A 316 -39.20 -89.95 -27.36
C ARG A 316 -39.02 -89.29 -25.99
N ILE A 317 -38.85 -90.07 -24.92
CA ILE A 317 -38.62 -89.54 -23.56
C ILE A 317 -37.28 -88.78 -23.49
N LYS A 318 -36.22 -89.33 -24.10
CA LYS A 318 -34.90 -88.66 -24.16
C LYS A 318 -34.93 -87.35 -24.94
N LEU A 319 -35.66 -87.30 -26.06
CA LEU A 319 -35.84 -86.07 -26.84
C LEU A 319 -36.55 -84.99 -26.03
N VAL A 320 -37.62 -85.35 -25.30
CA VAL A 320 -38.34 -84.41 -24.42
C VAL A 320 -37.42 -83.86 -23.34
N HIS A 321 -36.64 -84.72 -22.67
CA HIS A 321 -35.70 -84.27 -21.63
C HIS A 321 -34.60 -83.35 -22.18
N SER A 322 -34.10 -83.63 -23.39
CA SER A 322 -33.13 -82.78 -24.09
C SER A 322 -33.73 -81.40 -24.40
N MET A 323 -34.95 -81.35 -24.93
CA MET A 323 -35.66 -80.10 -25.21
C MET A 323 -35.93 -79.28 -23.93
N GLU A 324 -36.35 -79.93 -22.84
CA GLU A 324 -36.50 -79.28 -21.54
C GLU A 324 -35.18 -78.67 -21.04
N GLY A 325 -34.06 -79.39 -21.20
CA GLY A 325 -32.73 -78.90 -20.87
C GLY A 325 -32.34 -77.66 -21.69
N ILE A 326 -32.60 -77.68 -23.00
CA ILE A 326 -32.32 -76.56 -23.92
C ILE A 326 -33.16 -75.33 -23.54
N VAL A 327 -34.46 -75.49 -23.29
CA VAL A 327 -35.35 -74.40 -22.89
C VAL A 327 -34.88 -73.79 -21.57
N LYS A 328 -34.56 -74.63 -20.57
CA LYS A 328 -34.07 -74.17 -19.27
C LYS A 328 -32.74 -73.43 -19.40
N GLY A 329 -31.80 -73.93 -20.21
CA GLY A 329 -30.52 -73.27 -20.48
C GLY A 329 -30.69 -71.90 -21.18
N SER A 330 -31.58 -71.83 -22.17
CA SER A 330 -31.92 -70.57 -22.86
C SER A 330 -32.55 -69.56 -21.92
N GLN A 331 -33.45 -69.99 -21.05
CA GLN A 331 -34.11 -69.13 -20.08
C GLN A 331 -33.14 -68.59 -19.01
N GLN A 332 -32.21 -69.42 -18.54
CA GLN A 332 -31.13 -68.97 -17.65
C GLN A 332 -30.22 -67.93 -18.31
N LYS A 333 -29.88 -68.12 -19.59
CA LYS A 333 -29.05 -67.15 -20.33
C LYS A 333 -29.77 -65.83 -20.53
N LEU A 334 -31.07 -65.88 -20.87
CA LEU A 334 -31.90 -64.69 -21.01
C LEU A 334 -31.97 -63.88 -19.71
N GLU A 335 -32.13 -64.56 -18.57
CA GLU A 335 -32.17 -63.90 -17.28
C GLU A 335 -30.85 -63.21 -16.93
N LYS A 336 -29.71 -63.85 -17.19
CA LYS A 336 -28.38 -63.23 -17.02
C LYS A 336 -28.22 -61.95 -17.85
N VAL A 337 -28.68 -61.97 -19.10
CA VAL A 337 -28.64 -60.79 -19.99
C VAL A 337 -29.56 -59.68 -19.47
N ARG A 338 -30.76 -60.02 -18.97
CA ARG A 338 -31.70 -59.04 -18.38
C ARG A 338 -31.12 -58.36 -17.15
N VAL A 339 -30.49 -59.12 -16.25
CA VAL A 339 -29.84 -58.56 -15.06
C VAL A 339 -28.70 -57.62 -15.45
N GLY A 340 -27.86 -58.02 -16.42
CA GLY A 340 -26.79 -57.16 -16.94
C GLY A 340 -27.33 -55.87 -17.57
N LEU A 341 -28.40 -55.95 -18.34
CA LEU A 341 -29.07 -54.78 -18.93
C LEU A 341 -29.56 -53.81 -17.85
N GLN A 342 -30.20 -54.32 -16.79
CA GLN A 342 -30.71 -53.48 -15.71
C GLN A 342 -29.58 -52.73 -14.98
N GLU A 343 -28.42 -53.36 -14.80
CA GLU A 343 -27.27 -52.73 -14.17
C GLU A 343 -26.67 -51.61 -15.04
N GLU A 344 -26.49 -51.86 -16.34
CA GLU A 344 -26.04 -50.84 -17.29
C GLU A 344 -27.02 -49.65 -17.37
N GLU A 345 -28.32 -49.91 -17.29
CA GLU A 345 -29.32 -48.83 -17.25
C GLU A 345 -29.22 -47.98 -15.99
N ARG A 346 -28.94 -48.59 -14.83
CA ARG A 346 -28.69 -47.85 -13.59
C ARG A 346 -27.46 -46.97 -13.70
N ILE A 347 -26.34 -47.52 -14.19
CA ILE A 347 -25.09 -46.78 -14.41
C ILE A 347 -25.33 -45.61 -15.36
N ARG A 348 -26.03 -45.83 -16.49
CA ARG A 348 -26.38 -44.78 -17.44
C ARG A 348 -27.21 -43.66 -16.78
N ASN A 349 -28.20 -44.02 -15.97
CA ASN A 349 -29.07 -43.06 -15.30
C ASN A 349 -28.29 -42.23 -14.25
N ASP A 350 -27.40 -42.86 -13.49
CA ASP A 350 -26.50 -42.18 -12.56
C ASP A 350 -25.60 -41.18 -13.28
N LEU A 351 -24.91 -41.60 -14.35
CA LEU A 351 -24.05 -40.72 -15.15
C LEU A 351 -24.84 -39.53 -15.72
N LYS A 352 -26.07 -39.76 -16.19
CA LYS A 352 -26.94 -38.70 -16.70
C LYS A 352 -27.29 -37.68 -15.61
N GLY A 353 -27.56 -38.15 -14.39
CA GLY A 353 -27.80 -37.30 -13.23
C GLY A 353 -26.58 -36.45 -12.87
N ARG A 354 -25.40 -37.08 -12.77
CA ARG A 354 -24.13 -36.40 -12.47
C ARG A 354 -23.77 -35.35 -13.54
N TYR A 355 -23.97 -35.67 -14.81
CA TYR A 355 -23.76 -34.73 -15.91
C TYR A 355 -24.71 -33.52 -15.81
N ALA A 356 -25.99 -33.74 -15.51
CA ALA A 356 -26.96 -32.66 -15.35
C ALA A 356 -26.57 -31.72 -14.18
N ALA A 357 -26.12 -32.29 -13.05
CA ALA A 357 -25.64 -31.51 -11.90
C ALA A 357 -24.43 -30.64 -12.27
N ALA A 358 -23.40 -31.22 -12.90
CA ALA A 358 -22.21 -30.50 -13.32
C ALA A 358 -22.51 -29.38 -14.33
N VAL A 359 -23.46 -29.60 -15.25
CA VAL A 359 -23.93 -28.56 -16.18
C VAL A 359 -24.64 -27.43 -15.44
N GLY A 360 -25.43 -27.76 -14.40
CA GLY A 360 -26.06 -26.78 -13.52
C GLY A 360 -25.05 -25.91 -12.79
N GLU A 361 -24.02 -26.52 -12.20
CA GLU A 361 -22.92 -25.81 -11.52
C GLU A 361 -22.14 -24.91 -12.48
N ARG A 362 -21.80 -25.40 -13.68
CA ARG A 362 -21.12 -24.58 -14.70
C ARG A 362 -21.94 -23.34 -15.06
N LYS A 363 -23.26 -23.49 -15.25
CA LYS A 363 -24.15 -22.35 -15.50
C LYS A 363 -24.14 -21.37 -14.32
N ARG A 364 -24.18 -21.86 -13.08
CA ARG A 364 -24.11 -21.03 -11.87
C ARG A 364 -22.82 -20.21 -11.82
N CYS A 365 -21.66 -20.85 -12.06
CA CYS A 365 -20.37 -20.17 -12.10
C CYS A 365 -20.31 -19.10 -13.19
N TYR A 366 -20.86 -19.40 -14.38
CA TYR A 366 -20.95 -18.43 -15.47
C TYR A 366 -21.79 -17.20 -15.08
N TYR A 367 -22.97 -17.40 -14.46
CA TYR A 367 -23.80 -16.29 -13.99
C TYR A 367 -23.09 -15.43 -12.92
N LEU A 368 -22.41 -16.07 -11.97
CA LEU A 368 -21.63 -15.37 -10.94
C LEU A 368 -20.49 -14.54 -11.55
N SER A 369 -19.74 -15.11 -12.50
CA SER A 369 -18.66 -14.39 -13.20
C SER A 369 -19.20 -13.18 -13.98
N LYS A 370 -20.32 -13.34 -14.69
CA LYS A 370 -20.96 -12.23 -15.41
C LYS A 370 -21.49 -11.14 -14.46
N ALA A 371 -22.06 -11.53 -13.32
CA ALA A 371 -22.50 -10.58 -12.30
C ALA A 371 -21.31 -9.82 -11.69
N PHE A 372 -20.20 -10.52 -11.41
CA PHE A 372 -18.97 -9.91 -10.93
C PHE A 372 -18.39 -8.91 -11.95
N GLN A 373 -18.31 -9.29 -13.23
CA GLN A 373 -17.85 -8.40 -14.29
C GLN A 373 -18.71 -7.13 -14.40
N ALA A 374 -20.03 -7.27 -14.28
CA ALA A 374 -20.94 -6.12 -14.29
C ALA A 374 -20.74 -5.19 -13.08
N GLN A 375 -20.40 -5.72 -11.90
CA GLN A 375 -20.05 -4.90 -10.73
C GLN A 375 -18.71 -4.19 -10.89
N CYS A 376 -17.69 -4.87 -11.45
CA CYS A 376 -16.40 -4.25 -11.76
C CYS A 376 -16.57 -3.08 -12.74
N ALA A 377 -17.34 -3.27 -13.82
CA ALA A 377 -17.60 -2.22 -14.80
C ALA A 377 -18.32 -1.00 -14.18
N LYS A 378 -19.27 -1.23 -13.26
CA LYS A 378 -19.92 -0.13 -12.53
C LYS A 378 -18.93 0.65 -11.67
N LYS A 379 -18.08 -0.06 -10.90
CA LYS A 379 -17.08 0.58 -10.04
C LYS A 379 -16.03 1.36 -10.84
N GLU A 380 -15.63 0.86 -12.01
CA GLU A 380 -14.74 1.58 -12.93
C GLU A 380 -15.40 2.87 -13.46
N SER A 381 -16.70 2.83 -13.78
CA SER A 381 -17.44 4.03 -14.19
C SER A 381 -17.63 5.06 -13.07
N GLU A 382 -17.72 4.62 -11.82
CA GLU A 382 -17.83 5.50 -10.64
C GLU A 382 -16.48 6.15 -10.25
N ASN A 383 -15.36 5.50 -10.58
CA ASN A 383 -14.01 5.99 -10.29
C ASN A 383 -13.42 6.87 -11.40
N CYS A 384 -14.11 7.08 -12.51
CA CYS A 384 -13.65 8.00 -13.55
C CYS A 384 -14.03 9.43 -13.15
N PRO A 385 -13.06 10.34 -12.87
CA PRO A 385 -13.36 11.73 -12.57
C PRO A 385 -14.11 12.31 -13.78
N GLN A 386 -15.30 12.87 -13.54
CA GLN A 386 -15.91 13.75 -14.54
C GLN A 386 -15.02 14.99 -14.62
N ASP A 387 -14.17 15.06 -15.65
CA ASP A 387 -13.54 16.30 -16.08
C ASP A 387 -14.66 17.34 -16.26
N LYS A 388 -14.64 18.34 -15.38
CA LYS A 388 -15.46 19.54 -15.43
C LYS A 388 -14.56 20.76 -15.45
#